data_AF-A0A8X7USG2-F1
#
_entry.id   AF-A0A8X7USG2-F1
#
_cell.length_a   1.000
_cell.length_b   1.000
_cell.length_c   1.000
_cell.angle_alpha   90.00
_cell.angle_beta   90.00
_cell.angle_gamma   90.00
#
_symmetry.space_group_name_H-M   'P 1'
#
loop_
_entity.id
_entity.type
_entity.pdbx_description
1 polymer ?
#
loop_
_entity_poly.entity_id
_entity_poly.type
_entity_poly.pdbx_seq_one_letter_code
_entity_poly.pdbx_strand_id
1 'polypeptide(L)'
;MERREDLETILAYLPLVIQDSSLSWPSSHLVEVLEALTKGPSHSRVDWGQTLSDSISDMRQSLSLTPHLSYSALQGYALFFDEKMSKEESSRWFNEVLPAMACLLLRFPSLLELHYLNSENLINGVETGLRVLCSNKAGIVFLSQELIGALLSCSFFCLFPVDDRSSNRLPNINFDKLFGSLISTGRNEHQENKIRCITHYFQRISSCIPPGFVSFERKILSIESGLQAFPDEGFWSTSTVNLCPVEVHTCGLIEDQSVEALEVDFANKYLGGGPLRKGCVQEEIRFMINPELIAGMLFLPAMEVSEAIEVVGAERFSHYTGYSSSFRFSGDYVDTKERDVFGRRKTRIVAIDALRHPGISQYKPECLLREANKALCGFLHVCKNQCMDHEDGVGVATGNWGCGAYGGDPEVKSLLQWIAVSQARRPFMSYYTFGFEALHNLNQVTELVISKGWRVGDVWRKLVEYSNQRLRSSKKRREPKAGLFDWLISTNAA
;
A
#
# COMPACT_ATOMS: atom_id res chain seq x y z
N MET A 1 17.99 19.32 16.23
CA MET A 1 17.38 18.84 14.97
C MET A 1 18.02 19.42 13.70
N GLU A 2 18.65 20.60 13.73
CA GLU A 2 19.15 21.37 12.57
C GLU A 2 20.22 20.73 11.65
N ARG A 3 20.81 19.58 12.03
CA ARG A 3 21.93 18.96 11.30
C ARG A 3 21.66 17.51 10.87
N ARG A 4 20.39 17.09 10.90
CA ARG A 4 19.99 15.72 10.56
C ARG A 4 19.60 15.62 9.09
N GLU A 5 20.42 14.91 8.30
CA GLU A 5 20.20 14.72 6.86
C GLU A 5 18.89 13.97 6.56
N ASP A 6 18.49 13.02 7.40
CA ASP A 6 17.25 12.27 7.24
C ASP A 6 16.00 13.18 7.37
N LEU A 7 15.95 14.02 8.41
CA LEU A 7 14.92 15.03 8.60
C LEU A 7 14.88 16.05 7.46
N GLU A 8 16.04 16.51 6.98
CA GLU A 8 16.14 17.55 5.95
C GLU A 8 15.35 17.16 4.68
N THR A 9 15.43 15.90 4.27
CA THR A 9 14.73 15.43 3.05
C THR A 9 13.20 15.45 3.15
N ILE A 10 12.64 15.34 4.36
CA ILE A 10 11.19 15.24 4.57
C ILE A 10 10.57 16.52 5.13
N LEU A 11 11.37 17.42 5.72
CA LEU A 11 10.89 18.64 6.41
C LEU A 11 9.97 19.50 5.52
N ALA A 12 10.30 19.64 4.23
CA ALA A 12 9.49 20.41 3.27
C ALA A 12 8.07 19.83 3.06
N TYR A 13 7.84 18.58 3.45
CA TYR A 13 6.55 17.90 3.36
C TYR A 13 5.84 17.75 4.71
N LEU A 14 6.41 18.30 5.78
CA LEU A 14 5.83 18.30 7.12
C LEU A 14 5.26 19.69 7.44
N PRO A 15 4.21 19.77 8.29
CA PRO A 15 3.63 21.05 8.69
C PRO A 15 4.38 21.70 9.87
N LEU A 16 5.65 21.33 10.07
CA LEU A 16 6.47 21.75 11.20
C LEU A 16 7.69 22.52 10.71
N VAL A 17 8.21 23.37 11.57
CA VAL A 17 9.45 24.10 11.35
C VAL A 17 10.45 23.77 12.46
N ILE A 18 11.73 24.02 12.19
CA ILE A 18 12.76 23.98 13.23
C ILE A 18 12.90 25.39 13.79
N GLN A 19 12.64 25.55 15.08
CA GLN A 19 12.83 26.77 15.85
C GLN A 19 13.67 26.44 17.09
N ASP A 20 14.73 27.21 17.33
CA ASP A 20 15.64 27.00 18.46
C ASP A 20 16.11 25.54 18.61
N SER A 21 16.52 24.92 17.48
CA SER A 21 16.96 23.53 17.39
C SER A 21 15.92 22.43 17.67
N SER A 22 14.66 22.79 17.90
CA SER A 22 13.53 21.89 18.14
C SER A 22 12.43 22.00 17.07
N LEU A 23 11.64 20.96 16.92
CA LEU A 23 10.47 20.95 16.03
C LEU A 23 9.30 21.66 16.72
N SER A 24 8.62 22.54 15.99
CA SER A 24 7.42 23.24 16.48
C SER A 24 6.42 23.51 15.36
N TRP A 25 5.17 23.78 15.75
CA TRP A 25 4.17 24.33 14.84
C TRP A 25 4.51 25.79 14.52
N PRO A 26 4.47 26.23 13.25
CA PRO A 26 4.92 27.58 12.87
C PRO A 26 3.93 28.70 13.25
N SER A 27 2.73 28.37 13.71
CA SER A 27 1.68 29.34 14.04
C SER A 27 1.13 29.11 15.45
N SER A 28 1.15 30.15 16.30
CA SER A 28 0.55 30.10 17.63
C SER A 28 -0.98 29.99 17.57
N HIS A 29 -1.62 30.61 16.58
CA HIS A 29 -3.07 30.51 16.37
C HIS A 29 -3.50 29.07 16.09
N LEU A 30 -2.72 28.33 15.27
CA LEU A 30 -2.96 26.90 15.06
C LEU A 30 -2.92 26.12 16.39
N VAL A 31 -1.93 26.40 17.24
CA VAL A 31 -1.79 25.75 18.56
C VAL A 31 -2.99 26.09 19.44
N GLU A 32 -3.44 27.34 19.48
CA GLU A 32 -4.64 27.76 20.23
C GLU A 32 -5.90 27.03 19.76
N VAL A 33 -6.09 26.86 18.43
CA VAL A 33 -7.21 26.10 17.87
C VAL A 33 -7.14 24.63 18.28
N LEU A 34 -5.95 24.00 18.20
CA LEU A 34 -5.77 22.62 18.64
C LEU A 34 -6.01 22.45 20.15
N GLU A 35 -5.49 23.35 20.98
CA GLU A 35 -5.77 23.37 22.43
C GLU A 35 -7.26 23.53 22.72
N ALA A 36 -7.96 24.37 21.97
CA ALA A 36 -9.39 24.51 22.11
C ALA A 36 -10.14 23.23 21.76
N LEU A 37 -9.75 22.54 20.67
CA LEU A 37 -10.30 21.24 20.28
C LEU A 37 -10.08 20.17 21.36
N THR A 38 -8.93 20.17 22.06
CA THR A 38 -8.68 19.20 23.14
C THR A 38 -9.66 19.33 24.32
N LYS A 39 -10.24 20.52 24.52
CA LYS A 39 -11.21 20.80 25.59
C LYS A 39 -12.65 20.44 25.19
N GLY A 40 -12.86 19.91 23.99
CA GLY A 40 -14.16 19.48 23.49
C GLY A 40 -15.04 20.60 22.93
N PRO A 41 -16.22 20.23 22.41
CA PRO A 41 -17.09 21.11 21.62
C PRO A 41 -17.59 22.33 22.40
N SER A 42 -17.77 22.23 23.72
CA SER A 42 -18.20 23.36 24.56
C SER A 42 -17.20 24.52 24.57
N HIS A 43 -15.92 24.25 24.28
CA HIS A 43 -14.87 25.26 24.25
C HIS A 43 -14.48 25.63 22.82
N SER A 44 -14.26 24.64 21.95
CA SER A 44 -13.86 24.86 20.55
C SER A 44 -15.00 25.39 19.66
N ARG A 45 -16.26 25.14 20.06
CA ARG A 45 -17.45 25.35 19.22
C ARG A 45 -17.45 24.50 17.94
N VAL A 46 -16.68 23.41 17.92
CA VAL A 46 -16.65 22.44 16.82
C VAL A 46 -17.42 21.19 17.26
N ASP A 47 -18.72 21.17 16.96
CA ASP A 47 -19.68 20.15 17.40
C ASP A 47 -20.46 19.48 16.26
N TRP A 48 -20.22 19.90 15.01
CA TRP A 48 -20.76 19.27 13.80
C TRP A 48 -19.84 19.46 12.58
N GLY A 49 -20.10 18.75 11.48
CA GLY A 49 -19.27 18.65 10.28
C GLY A 49 -18.98 19.97 9.57
N GLN A 50 -19.95 20.88 9.45
CA GLN A 50 -19.70 22.23 8.93
C GLN A 50 -18.72 23.03 9.81
N THR A 51 -18.88 23.06 11.15
CA THR A 51 -17.91 23.75 12.03
C THR A 51 -16.52 23.12 12.00
N LEU A 52 -16.43 21.80 11.80
CA LEU A 52 -15.17 21.10 11.57
C LEU A 52 -14.49 21.56 10.28
N SER A 53 -15.28 21.70 9.21
CA SER A 53 -14.79 22.16 7.89
C SER A 53 -14.24 23.59 7.97
N ASP A 54 -14.93 24.45 8.72
CA ASP A 54 -14.51 25.83 8.96
C ASP A 54 -13.21 25.86 9.78
N SER A 55 -13.13 25.04 10.84
CA SER A 55 -11.92 24.90 11.67
C SER A 55 -10.72 24.37 10.87
N ILE A 56 -10.92 23.38 9.99
CA ILE A 56 -9.87 22.89 9.08
C ILE A 56 -9.37 24.03 8.17
N SER A 57 -10.28 24.86 7.66
CA SER A 57 -9.92 25.98 6.79
C SER A 57 -9.10 27.03 7.54
N ASP A 58 -9.48 27.36 8.78
CA ASP A 58 -8.76 28.29 9.67
C ASP A 58 -7.35 27.78 10.02
N MET A 59 -7.21 26.50 10.36
CA MET A 59 -5.91 25.87 10.61
C MET A 59 -5.00 25.91 9.37
N ARG A 60 -5.54 25.64 8.18
CA ARG A 60 -4.76 25.73 6.93
C ARG A 60 -4.36 27.16 6.60
N GLN A 61 -5.23 28.13 6.86
CA GLN A 61 -4.92 29.56 6.69
C GLN A 61 -3.81 30.00 7.64
N SER A 62 -3.83 29.52 8.89
CA SER A 62 -2.79 29.75 9.89
C SER A 62 -1.40 29.27 9.46
N LEU A 63 -1.37 28.20 8.67
CA LEU A 63 -0.16 27.63 8.08
C LEU A 63 0.19 28.21 6.70
N SER A 64 -0.60 29.18 6.20
CA SER A 64 -0.44 29.74 4.85
C SER A 64 -0.43 28.68 3.72
N LEU A 65 -1.17 27.58 3.89
CA LEU A 65 -1.15 26.46 2.95
C LEU A 65 -1.97 26.75 1.70
N THR A 66 -1.35 26.59 0.54
CA THR A 66 -2.01 26.60 -0.77
C THR A 66 -2.07 25.20 -1.39
N PRO A 67 -3.03 24.94 -2.30
CA PRO A 67 -4.23 25.74 -2.56
C PRO A 67 -5.25 25.64 -1.40
N HIS A 68 -6.23 26.54 -1.34
CA HIS A 68 -7.37 26.38 -0.42
C HIS A 68 -8.16 25.10 -0.73
N LEU A 69 -8.87 24.58 0.28
CA LEU A 69 -9.71 23.40 0.10
C LEU A 69 -10.84 23.69 -0.90
N SER A 70 -11.17 22.72 -1.74
CA SER A 70 -12.28 22.87 -2.67
C SER A 70 -13.61 22.91 -1.92
N TYR A 71 -14.60 23.60 -2.49
CA TYR A 71 -15.96 23.60 -1.96
C TYR A 71 -16.50 22.18 -1.75
N SER A 72 -16.21 21.25 -2.68
CA SER A 72 -16.59 19.85 -2.54
C SER A 72 -15.97 19.17 -1.32
N ALA A 73 -14.72 19.47 -0.97
CA ALA A 73 -14.06 18.89 0.19
C ALA A 73 -14.78 19.31 1.47
N LEU A 74 -14.98 20.62 1.67
CA LEU A 74 -15.68 21.17 2.84
C LEU A 74 -17.10 20.61 2.97
N GLN A 75 -17.87 20.60 1.87
CA GLN A 75 -19.20 19.99 1.85
C GLN A 75 -19.17 18.48 2.13
N GLY A 76 -18.11 17.79 1.72
CA GLY A 76 -17.93 16.37 1.98
C GLY A 76 -17.74 16.04 3.46
N TYR A 77 -16.98 16.85 4.20
CA TYR A 77 -16.85 16.73 5.66
C TYR A 77 -18.20 16.99 6.33
N ALA A 78 -18.86 18.11 6.00
CA ALA A 78 -20.19 18.43 6.51
C ALA A 78 -21.18 17.29 6.27
N LEU A 79 -21.35 16.87 5.01
CA LEU A 79 -22.28 15.79 4.64
C LEU A 79 -22.00 14.50 5.43
N PHE A 80 -20.74 14.11 5.58
CA PHE A 80 -20.42 12.86 6.25
C PHE A 80 -20.79 12.89 7.74
N PHE A 81 -20.33 13.91 8.47
CA PHE A 81 -20.54 13.99 9.91
C PHE A 81 -21.96 14.43 10.31
N ASP A 82 -22.66 15.18 9.44
CA ASP A 82 -23.97 15.75 9.74
C ASP A 82 -25.12 14.85 9.25
N GLU A 83 -24.93 14.11 8.14
CA GLU A 83 -25.99 13.33 7.52
C GLU A 83 -25.69 11.84 7.36
N LYS A 84 -24.42 11.43 7.19
CA LYS A 84 -24.07 10.00 6.98
C LYS A 84 -23.76 9.25 8.27
N MET A 85 -23.14 9.91 9.23
CA MET A 85 -22.92 9.39 10.55
C MET A 85 -24.21 9.52 11.37
N SER A 86 -24.55 8.52 12.20
CA SER A 86 -25.70 8.67 13.11
C SER A 86 -25.45 9.80 14.11
N LYS A 87 -26.51 10.40 14.67
CA LYS A 87 -26.37 11.51 15.63
C LYS A 87 -25.57 11.10 16.86
N GLU A 88 -25.75 9.86 17.32
CA GLU A 88 -25.05 9.30 18.46
C GLU A 88 -23.56 9.10 18.16
N GLU A 89 -23.22 8.54 17.00
CA GLU A 89 -21.82 8.37 16.57
C GLU A 89 -21.13 9.73 16.35
N SER A 90 -21.82 10.68 15.72
CA SER A 90 -21.32 12.02 15.44
C SER A 90 -21.08 12.78 16.74
N SER A 91 -22.01 12.70 17.70
CA SER A 91 -21.83 13.28 19.03
C SER A 91 -20.60 12.70 19.74
N ARG A 92 -20.41 11.37 19.73
CA ARG A 92 -19.20 10.75 20.31
C ARG A 92 -17.93 11.19 19.58
N TRP A 93 -17.97 11.30 18.25
CA TRP A 93 -16.84 11.76 17.45
C TRP A 93 -16.36 13.14 17.91
N PHE A 94 -17.25 14.12 18.04
CA PHE A 94 -16.88 15.48 18.44
C PHE A 94 -16.49 15.59 19.91
N ASN A 95 -17.04 14.74 20.80
CA ASN A 95 -16.73 14.79 22.24
C ASN A 95 -15.49 13.99 22.64
N GLU A 96 -15.11 12.95 21.89
CA GLU A 96 -14.07 12.00 22.31
C GLU A 96 -12.94 11.89 21.27
N VAL A 97 -13.30 11.62 20.00
CA VAL A 97 -12.32 11.30 18.96
C VAL A 97 -11.58 12.54 18.48
N LEU A 98 -12.31 13.60 18.12
CA LEU A 98 -11.72 14.84 17.63
C LEU A 98 -10.79 15.51 18.67
N PRO A 99 -11.15 15.59 19.97
CA PRO A 99 -10.23 16.06 21.02
C PRO A 99 -8.97 15.21 21.15
N ALA A 100 -9.09 13.88 21.06
CA ALA A 100 -7.94 12.97 21.13
C ALA A 100 -6.99 13.17 19.94
N MET A 101 -7.52 13.35 18.72
CA MET A 101 -6.72 13.68 17.54
C MET A 101 -5.99 15.02 17.70
N ALA A 102 -6.66 16.04 18.24
CA ALA A 102 -6.04 17.33 18.52
C ALA A 102 -4.92 17.23 19.57
N CYS A 103 -5.12 16.43 20.63
CA CYS A 103 -4.09 16.14 21.64
C CYS A 103 -2.87 15.45 21.01
N LEU A 104 -3.10 14.51 20.09
CA LEU A 104 -2.05 13.83 19.35
C LEU A 104 -1.26 14.81 18.45
N LEU A 105 -1.93 15.77 17.81
CA LEU A 105 -1.28 16.83 17.03
C LEU A 105 -0.47 17.80 17.87
N LEU A 106 -0.92 18.16 19.08
CA LEU A 106 -0.10 18.97 20.00
C LEU A 106 1.19 18.24 20.40
N ARG A 107 1.14 16.90 20.51
CA ARG A 107 2.31 16.05 20.79
C ARG A 107 3.15 15.72 19.55
N PHE A 108 2.67 16.01 18.33
CA PHE A 108 3.34 15.61 17.10
C PHE A 108 4.80 16.07 16.99
N PRO A 109 5.17 17.33 17.30
CA PRO A 109 6.56 17.75 17.22
C PRO A 109 7.49 16.94 18.13
N SER A 110 7.10 16.70 19.38
CA SER A 110 7.91 15.94 20.34
C SER A 110 7.94 14.43 20.02
N LEU A 111 6.84 13.88 19.50
CA LEU A 111 6.80 12.50 19.00
C LEU A 111 7.78 12.31 17.84
N LEU A 112 7.87 13.28 16.94
CA LEU A 112 8.79 13.22 15.82
C LEU A 112 10.25 13.39 16.26
N GLU A 113 10.55 14.27 17.21
CA GLU A 113 11.89 14.36 17.82
C GLU A 113 12.31 13.05 18.48
N LEU A 114 11.41 12.45 19.28
CA LEU A 114 11.64 11.16 19.93
C LEU A 114 11.88 10.03 18.92
N HIS A 115 11.14 10.04 17.81
CA HIS A 115 11.35 9.11 16.70
C HIS A 115 12.79 9.15 16.20
N TYR A 116 13.31 10.35 15.87
CA TYR A 116 14.67 10.48 15.38
C TYR A 116 15.73 10.14 16.45
N LEU A 117 15.47 10.38 17.73
CA LEU A 117 16.36 9.94 18.81
C LEU A 117 16.44 8.40 18.90
N ASN A 118 15.32 7.71 18.67
CA ASN A 118 15.25 6.26 18.77
C ASN A 118 15.71 5.54 17.50
N SER A 119 15.58 6.15 16.33
CA SER A 119 15.88 5.52 15.03
C SER A 119 17.36 5.17 14.82
N GLU A 120 18.27 5.83 15.54
CA GLU A 120 19.72 5.60 15.43
C GLU A 120 20.15 4.23 15.99
N ASN A 121 19.33 3.62 16.87
CA ASN A 121 19.70 2.41 17.60
C ASN A 121 18.82 1.19 17.29
N LEU A 122 17.83 1.31 16.39
CA LEU A 122 16.86 0.23 16.16
C LEU A 122 17.48 -0.95 15.41
N ILE A 123 18.26 -0.67 14.37
CA ILE A 123 19.01 -1.68 13.60
C ILE A 123 20.42 -1.12 13.41
N ASN A 124 21.41 -1.83 13.94
CA ASN A 124 22.79 -1.35 13.94
C ASN A 124 23.30 -1.12 12.51
N GLY A 125 23.75 0.11 12.22
CA GLY A 125 24.27 0.50 10.91
C GLY A 125 23.21 0.74 9.82
N VAL A 126 21.91 0.77 10.16
CA VAL A 126 20.83 1.03 9.22
C VAL A 126 20.05 2.28 9.65
N GLU A 127 19.98 3.26 8.75
CA GLU A 127 19.13 4.44 8.93
C GLU A 127 17.65 4.05 8.87
N THR A 128 16.92 4.20 9.99
CA THR A 128 15.48 3.91 10.10
C THR A 128 14.61 5.15 10.32
N GLY A 129 15.23 6.33 10.41
CA GLY A 129 14.58 7.62 10.62
C GLY A 129 13.65 8.01 9.47
N LEU A 130 12.65 8.84 9.76
CA LEU A 130 11.66 9.28 8.78
C LEU A 130 12.36 10.20 7.78
N ARG A 131 12.36 9.79 6.52
CA ARG A 131 12.99 10.52 5.41
C ARG A 131 12.31 10.15 4.11
N VAL A 132 12.48 10.97 3.08
CA VAL A 132 12.04 10.59 1.74
C VAL A 132 12.92 9.42 1.28
N LEU A 133 12.31 8.26 1.06
CA LEU A 133 13.00 7.13 0.46
C LEU A 133 13.05 7.40 -1.04
N CYS A 134 14.14 8.02 -1.51
CA CYS A 134 14.32 8.46 -2.91
C CYS A 134 14.31 7.30 -3.90
N SER A 135 13.98 7.59 -5.16
CA SER A 135 14.01 6.59 -6.23
C SER A 135 15.45 6.16 -6.53
N ASN A 136 15.63 4.88 -6.86
CA ASN A 136 16.89 4.18 -7.09
C ASN A 136 17.83 4.14 -5.87
N LYS A 137 17.32 4.40 -4.66
CA LYS A 137 18.04 4.15 -3.39
C LYS A 137 17.23 3.22 -2.47
N ALA A 138 17.80 2.08 -2.10
CA ALA A 138 17.18 1.17 -1.14
C ALA A 138 17.20 1.80 0.25
N GLY A 139 16.22 1.50 1.08
CA GLY A 139 16.16 2.03 2.43
C GLY A 139 14.87 1.66 3.14
N ILE A 140 14.89 1.83 4.46
CA ILE A 140 13.79 1.47 5.34
C ILE A 140 13.50 2.60 6.32
N VAL A 141 12.23 2.79 6.64
CA VAL A 141 11.75 3.72 7.67
C VAL A 141 10.93 2.91 8.66
N PHE A 142 11.17 3.07 9.96
CA PHE A 142 10.30 2.52 11.00
C PHE A 142 9.49 3.66 11.61
N LEU A 143 8.20 3.48 11.82
CA LEU A 143 7.35 4.46 12.49
C LEU A 143 6.60 3.75 13.61
N SER A 144 6.53 4.36 14.79
CA SER A 144 5.61 3.88 15.81
C SER A 144 4.17 4.07 15.34
N GLN A 145 3.27 3.18 15.75
CA GLN A 145 1.84 3.31 15.42
C GLN A 145 1.25 4.63 15.99
N GLU A 146 1.78 5.13 17.12
CA GLU A 146 1.46 6.45 17.66
C GLU A 146 1.84 7.60 16.71
N LEU A 147 3.07 7.59 16.17
CA LEU A 147 3.51 8.59 15.21
C LEU A 147 2.70 8.52 13.91
N ILE A 148 2.35 7.32 13.45
CA ILE A 148 1.44 7.14 12.31
C ILE A 148 0.07 7.76 12.61
N GLY A 149 -0.47 7.56 13.81
CA GLY A 149 -1.70 8.23 14.26
C GLY A 149 -1.62 9.76 14.14
N ALA A 150 -0.49 10.36 14.53
CA ALA A 150 -0.28 11.80 14.42
C ALA A 150 -0.19 12.25 12.94
N LEU A 151 0.56 11.51 12.12
CA LEU A 151 0.68 11.78 10.68
C LEU A 151 -0.68 11.68 9.96
N LEU A 152 -1.48 10.65 10.26
CA LEU A 152 -2.80 10.51 9.66
C LEU A 152 -3.79 11.56 10.21
N SER A 153 -3.63 12.01 11.46
CA SER A 153 -4.38 13.16 11.97
C SER A 153 -4.06 14.42 11.16
N CYS A 154 -2.78 14.68 10.84
CA CYS A 154 -2.40 15.76 9.92
C CYS A 154 -3.07 15.59 8.54
N SER A 155 -3.14 14.37 8.00
CA SER A 155 -3.86 14.09 6.75
C SER A 155 -5.35 14.40 6.84
N PHE A 156 -6.00 14.03 7.95
CA PHE A 156 -7.43 14.28 8.18
C PHE A 156 -7.75 15.77 8.29
N PHE A 157 -6.93 16.54 9.00
CA PHE A 157 -7.08 18.00 9.08
C PHE A 157 -6.49 18.72 7.86
N CYS A 158 -6.02 17.97 6.86
CA CYS A 158 -5.39 18.48 5.66
C CYS A 158 -4.25 19.47 5.98
N LEU A 159 -3.33 19.15 6.89
CA LEU A 159 -2.28 20.07 7.33
C LEU A 159 -0.98 19.95 6.54
N PHE A 160 -0.79 18.89 5.74
CA PHE A 160 0.46 18.75 4.98
C PHE A 160 0.56 19.75 3.83
N PRO A 161 1.76 20.35 3.61
CA PRO A 161 2.09 21.04 2.36
C PRO A 161 2.00 20.10 1.15
N VAL A 162 1.51 20.61 0.02
CA VAL A 162 1.27 19.78 -1.18
C VAL A 162 1.83 20.32 -2.49
N ASP A 163 2.36 21.55 -2.51
CA ASP A 163 2.75 22.25 -3.75
C ASP A 163 3.77 21.45 -4.57
N ASP A 164 4.84 20.98 -3.93
CA ASP A 164 5.93 20.26 -4.60
C ASP A 164 5.78 18.73 -4.61
N ARG A 165 4.67 18.19 -4.11
CA ARG A 165 4.52 16.72 -4.03
C ARG A 165 4.43 16.10 -5.43
N SER A 166 3.71 16.73 -6.36
CA SER A 166 3.55 16.18 -7.70
C SER A 166 4.85 16.21 -8.51
N SER A 167 5.62 17.30 -8.41
CA SER A 167 6.92 17.44 -9.09
C SER A 167 7.93 16.42 -8.54
N ASN A 168 7.89 16.16 -7.23
CA ASN A 168 8.71 15.13 -6.58
C ASN A 168 8.12 13.72 -6.63
N ARG A 169 7.09 13.50 -7.46
CA ARG A 169 6.45 12.20 -7.70
C ARG A 169 5.93 11.52 -6.42
N LEU A 170 5.55 12.29 -5.42
CA LEU A 170 4.92 11.81 -4.20
C LEU A 170 3.39 11.70 -4.37
N PRO A 171 2.73 10.69 -3.75
CA PRO A 171 1.27 10.60 -3.72
C PRO A 171 0.60 11.78 -3.01
N ASN A 172 -0.71 11.94 -3.22
CA ASN A 172 -1.53 12.87 -2.42
C ASN A 172 -1.69 12.30 -1.01
N ILE A 173 -1.63 13.13 0.03
CA ILE A 173 -1.62 12.68 1.43
C ILE A 173 -2.77 13.24 2.29
N ASN A 174 -3.31 14.41 1.94
CA ASN A 174 -4.45 15.01 2.62
C ASN A 174 -5.78 14.36 2.22
N PHE A 175 -6.76 14.38 3.12
CA PHE A 175 -8.05 13.69 2.93
C PHE A 175 -9.11 14.55 2.22
N ASP A 176 -8.76 15.76 1.77
CA ASP A 176 -9.63 16.68 1.05
C ASP A 176 -10.35 16.03 -0.13
N LYS A 177 -9.63 15.22 -0.92
CA LYS A 177 -10.20 14.52 -2.07
C LYS A 177 -11.02 13.28 -1.70
N LEU A 178 -10.78 12.68 -0.53
CA LEU A 178 -11.54 11.56 -0.01
C LEU A 178 -12.95 12.06 0.35
N PHE A 179 -13.04 13.11 1.16
CA PHE A 179 -14.31 13.73 1.52
C PHE A 179 -14.97 14.42 0.33
N GLY A 180 -14.20 15.14 -0.48
CA GLY A 180 -14.74 15.83 -1.67
C GLY A 180 -15.34 14.90 -2.72
N SER A 181 -14.88 13.65 -2.77
CA SER A 181 -15.45 12.64 -3.67
C SER A 181 -16.85 12.19 -3.25
N LEU A 182 -17.24 12.36 -1.98
CA LEU A 182 -18.55 11.98 -1.45
C LEU A 182 -19.70 12.75 -2.13
N ILE A 183 -19.46 14.03 -2.44
CA ILE A 183 -20.43 14.94 -3.08
C ILE A 183 -20.55 14.68 -4.60
N SER A 184 -19.58 13.99 -5.20
CA SER A 184 -19.37 14.04 -6.65
C SER A 184 -20.39 13.25 -7.51
N THR A 185 -21.20 12.34 -6.95
CA THR A 185 -22.27 11.63 -7.67
C THR A 185 -23.38 11.11 -6.73
N GLY A 186 -24.60 10.86 -7.25
CA GLY A 186 -25.75 10.39 -6.46
C GLY A 186 -25.69 8.94 -5.94
N ARG A 187 -24.63 8.17 -6.23
CA ARG A 187 -24.41 6.81 -5.68
C ARG A 187 -22.94 6.59 -5.31
N ASN A 188 -22.56 7.07 -4.14
CA ASN A 188 -21.18 7.02 -3.62
C ASN A 188 -21.06 6.15 -2.36
N GLU A 189 -21.86 5.08 -2.22
CA GLU A 189 -21.86 4.24 -1.01
C GLU A 189 -20.47 3.69 -0.69
N HIS A 190 -19.71 3.21 -1.69
CA HIS A 190 -18.33 2.77 -1.47
C HIS A 190 -17.46 3.89 -0.89
N GLN A 191 -17.62 5.14 -1.37
CA GLN A 191 -16.87 6.30 -0.87
C GLN A 191 -17.20 6.60 0.59
N GLU A 192 -18.48 6.56 0.96
CA GLU A 192 -18.91 6.70 2.36
C GLU A 192 -18.26 5.61 3.23
N ASN A 193 -18.25 4.36 2.74
CA ASN A 193 -17.69 3.24 3.48
C ASN A 193 -16.16 3.28 3.61
N LYS A 194 -15.45 3.89 2.65
CA LYS A 194 -14.04 4.22 2.80
C LYS A 194 -13.81 5.19 3.96
N ILE A 195 -14.62 6.25 4.04
CA ILE A 195 -14.56 7.22 5.14
C ILE A 195 -14.94 6.55 6.48
N ARG A 196 -15.88 5.59 6.48
CA ARG A 196 -16.20 4.78 7.68
C ARG A 196 -15.00 3.99 8.19
N CYS A 197 -14.19 3.38 7.32
CA CYS A 197 -12.98 2.68 7.75
C CYS A 197 -11.96 3.64 8.38
N ILE A 198 -11.76 4.81 7.78
CA ILE A 198 -10.84 5.85 8.28
C ILE A 198 -11.29 6.41 9.63
N THR A 199 -12.58 6.72 9.76
CA THR A 199 -13.14 7.22 11.03
C THR A 199 -13.12 6.15 12.12
N HIS A 200 -13.39 4.89 11.76
CA HIS A 200 -13.24 3.75 12.67
C HIS A 200 -11.81 3.58 13.18
N TYR A 201 -10.80 3.77 12.32
CA TYR A 201 -9.40 3.80 12.75
C TYR A 201 -9.12 4.90 13.80
N PHE A 202 -9.61 6.13 13.57
CA PHE A 202 -9.44 7.21 14.55
C PHE A 202 -10.18 6.94 15.87
N GLN A 203 -11.37 6.32 15.81
CA GLN A 203 -12.10 5.85 17.01
C GLN A 203 -11.28 4.83 17.80
N ARG A 204 -10.66 3.86 17.12
CA ARG A 204 -9.80 2.85 17.75
C ARG A 204 -8.57 3.45 18.41
N ILE A 205 -7.82 4.30 17.72
CA ILE A 205 -6.58 4.87 18.28
C ILE A 205 -6.85 5.94 19.35
N SER A 206 -7.98 6.65 19.30
CA SER A 206 -8.38 7.59 20.37
C SER A 206 -8.75 6.86 21.66
N SER A 207 -9.30 5.65 21.55
CA SER A 207 -9.61 4.80 22.70
C SER A 207 -8.34 4.14 23.28
N CYS A 208 -7.49 3.60 22.41
CA CYS A 208 -6.23 2.97 22.79
C CYS A 208 -5.26 2.99 21.60
N ILE A 209 -4.18 3.75 21.71
CA ILE A 209 -3.13 3.78 20.69
C ILE A 209 -2.39 2.43 20.70
N PRO A 210 -2.33 1.71 19.56
CA PRO A 210 -1.62 0.44 19.50
C PRO A 210 -0.14 0.59 19.86
N PRO A 211 0.41 -0.23 20.77
CA PRO A 211 1.85 -0.24 21.03
C PRO A 211 2.54 -1.07 19.95
N GLY A 212 3.34 -0.43 19.10
CA GLY A 212 4.11 -1.14 18.08
C GLY A 212 4.67 -0.26 17.00
N PHE A 213 5.24 -0.90 15.99
CA PHE A 213 5.88 -0.26 14.85
C PHE A 213 5.33 -0.78 13.53
N VAL A 214 5.44 0.05 12.51
CA VAL A 214 5.28 -0.33 11.10
C VAL A 214 6.55 0.11 10.38
N SER A 215 7.16 -0.80 9.61
CA SER A 215 8.30 -0.48 8.76
C SER A 215 7.90 -0.40 7.30
N PHE A 216 8.48 0.55 6.58
CA PHE A 216 8.30 0.77 5.16
C PHE A 216 9.65 0.67 4.47
N GLU A 217 9.83 -0.34 3.63
CA GLU A 217 11.07 -0.60 2.92
C GLU A 217 10.89 -0.34 1.43
N ARG A 218 11.76 0.49 0.86
CA ARG A 218 11.98 0.56 -0.59
C ARG A 218 13.02 -0.48 -0.98
N LYS A 219 12.57 -1.49 -1.72
CA LYS A 219 13.39 -2.57 -2.26
C LYS A 219 13.88 -2.17 -3.65
N ILE A 220 15.11 -2.55 -3.96
CA ILE A 220 15.69 -2.40 -5.30
C ILE A 220 16.21 -3.75 -5.76
N LEU A 221 15.84 -4.09 -7.00
CA LEU A 221 16.42 -5.20 -7.72
C LEU A 221 17.86 -4.86 -8.14
N SER A 222 18.80 -4.97 -7.22
CA SER A 222 20.22 -4.65 -7.41
C SER A 222 21.13 -5.81 -7.02
N ILE A 223 22.45 -5.64 -7.24
CA ILE A 223 23.47 -6.62 -6.86
C ILE A 223 23.44 -6.92 -5.35
N GLU A 224 23.06 -5.93 -4.54
CA GLU A 224 22.95 -6.04 -3.07
C GLU A 224 21.83 -6.98 -2.62
N SER A 225 20.85 -7.27 -3.49
CA SER A 225 19.82 -8.30 -3.28
C SER A 225 20.32 -9.74 -3.54
N GLY A 226 21.64 -9.92 -3.72
CA GLY A 226 22.29 -11.20 -3.98
C GLY A 226 22.34 -11.60 -5.47
N LEU A 227 22.06 -10.66 -6.38
CA LEU A 227 22.13 -10.86 -7.83
C LEU A 227 23.48 -10.39 -8.38
N GLN A 228 23.96 -10.95 -9.50
CA GLN A 228 25.21 -10.49 -10.12
C GLN A 228 25.02 -9.33 -11.11
N ALA A 229 23.81 -9.19 -11.67
CA ALA A 229 23.40 -8.15 -12.59
C ALA A 229 21.87 -8.00 -12.59
N PHE A 230 21.35 -6.94 -13.21
CA PHE A 230 19.90 -6.81 -13.44
C PHE A 230 19.42 -7.99 -14.30
N PRO A 231 18.38 -8.74 -13.88
CA PRO A 231 17.91 -9.91 -14.62
C PRO A 231 17.50 -9.58 -16.06
N ASP A 232 18.11 -10.27 -17.02
CA ASP A 232 17.77 -10.22 -18.43
C ASP A 232 17.06 -11.50 -18.89
N GLU A 233 16.83 -11.65 -20.20
CA GLU A 233 16.24 -12.88 -20.75
C GLU A 233 17.12 -14.11 -20.49
N GLY A 234 18.45 -13.95 -20.49
CA GLY A 234 19.41 -15.02 -20.20
C GLY A 234 19.27 -15.54 -18.77
N PHE A 235 19.13 -14.64 -17.80
CA PHE A 235 18.89 -14.96 -16.39
C PHE A 235 17.68 -15.88 -16.22
N TRP A 236 16.55 -15.54 -16.81
CA TRP A 236 15.33 -16.34 -16.67
C TRP A 236 15.41 -17.63 -17.48
N SER A 237 15.81 -17.55 -18.75
CA SER A 237 15.80 -18.70 -19.67
C SER A 237 16.80 -19.80 -19.29
N THR A 238 17.87 -19.48 -18.58
CA THR A 238 18.89 -20.46 -18.14
C THR A 238 18.72 -20.90 -16.68
N SER A 239 17.74 -20.35 -15.96
CA SER A 239 17.51 -20.66 -14.55
C SER A 239 17.22 -22.16 -14.33
N THR A 240 17.99 -22.75 -13.43
CA THR A 240 17.88 -24.15 -13.01
C THR A 240 17.11 -24.31 -11.69
N VAL A 241 16.48 -23.24 -11.20
CA VAL A 241 15.72 -23.23 -9.94
C VAL A 241 14.46 -24.08 -10.06
N ASN A 242 14.23 -24.95 -9.08
CA ASN A 242 13.00 -25.73 -8.98
C ASN A 242 11.82 -24.80 -8.68
N LEU A 243 10.66 -25.12 -9.25
CA LEU A 243 9.42 -24.41 -8.96
C LEU A 243 8.94 -24.74 -7.54
N CYS A 244 8.47 -23.72 -6.81
CA CYS A 244 7.82 -23.93 -5.51
C CYS A 244 6.42 -24.53 -5.70
N PRO A 245 5.85 -25.21 -4.70
CA PRO A 245 4.44 -25.58 -4.67
C PRO A 245 3.52 -24.37 -4.88
N VAL A 246 2.37 -24.63 -5.52
CA VAL A 246 1.31 -23.64 -5.71
C VAL A 246 0.01 -24.17 -5.13
N GLU A 247 -0.63 -23.37 -4.29
CA GLU A 247 -1.97 -23.63 -3.76
C GLU A 247 -2.96 -22.71 -4.48
N VAL A 248 -3.91 -23.27 -5.22
CA VAL A 248 -4.89 -22.47 -5.97
C VAL A 248 -6.19 -22.38 -5.20
N HIS A 249 -6.60 -21.16 -4.86
CA HIS A 249 -7.82 -20.86 -4.14
C HIS A 249 -8.84 -20.19 -5.05
N THR A 250 -10.02 -20.79 -5.22
CA THR A 250 -11.12 -20.21 -6.02
C THR A 250 -11.91 -19.14 -5.28
N CYS A 251 -11.85 -19.15 -3.95
CA CYS A 251 -12.49 -18.19 -3.05
C CYS A 251 -11.53 -17.81 -1.90
N GLY A 252 -11.93 -16.83 -1.09
CA GLY A 252 -11.09 -16.26 -0.03
C GLY A 252 -10.39 -14.98 -0.47
N LEU A 253 -9.63 -14.41 0.46
CA LEU A 253 -8.96 -13.12 0.32
C LEU A 253 -7.48 -13.26 0.72
N ILE A 254 -6.62 -12.42 0.14
CA ILE A 254 -5.17 -12.46 0.37
C ILE A 254 -4.86 -12.12 1.84
N GLU A 255 -5.56 -11.13 2.39
CA GLU A 255 -5.43 -10.67 3.78
C GLU A 255 -5.90 -11.67 4.84
N ASP A 256 -6.64 -12.71 4.44
CA ASP A 256 -7.20 -13.73 5.34
C ASP A 256 -6.37 -15.04 5.31
N GLN A 257 -5.20 -15.03 4.67
CA GLN A 257 -4.30 -16.18 4.62
C GLN A 257 -3.89 -16.63 6.03
N SER A 258 -3.97 -17.95 6.26
CA SER A 258 -3.71 -18.56 7.59
C SER A 258 -2.24 -18.85 7.88
N VAL A 259 -1.40 -18.90 6.84
CA VAL A 259 0.05 -19.13 6.94
C VAL A 259 0.79 -17.83 6.66
N GLU A 260 1.89 -17.58 7.39
CA GLU A 260 2.69 -16.37 7.17
C GLU A 260 3.19 -16.31 5.72
N ALA A 261 2.84 -15.23 5.03
CA ALA A 261 3.18 -15.00 3.64
C ALA A 261 3.37 -13.51 3.37
N LEU A 262 4.10 -13.18 2.30
CA LEU A 262 4.01 -11.86 1.69
C LEU A 262 2.64 -11.72 1.03
N GLU A 263 1.84 -10.79 1.54
CA GLU A 263 0.52 -10.46 1.04
C GLU A 263 0.67 -9.42 -0.08
N VAL A 264 0.40 -9.81 -1.32
CA VAL A 264 0.66 -8.94 -2.48
C VAL A 264 -0.40 -7.85 -2.59
N ASP A 265 0.06 -6.60 -2.57
CA ASP A 265 -0.69 -5.43 -2.97
C ASP A 265 -0.53 -5.19 -4.48
N PHE A 266 -1.66 -5.19 -5.20
CA PHE A 266 -1.72 -5.01 -6.65
C PHE A 266 -1.60 -3.52 -7.00
N ALA A 267 -0.43 -2.99 -6.68
CA ALA A 267 -0.23 -1.57 -6.49
C ALA A 267 -0.30 -0.75 -7.79
N ASN A 268 -0.57 0.54 -7.62
CA ASN A 268 -0.13 1.56 -8.54
C ASN A 268 1.36 1.88 -8.30
N LYS A 269 2.06 2.40 -9.32
CA LYS A 269 3.45 2.84 -9.15
C LYS A 269 3.57 3.93 -8.05
N TYR A 270 2.53 4.72 -7.86
CA TYR A 270 2.37 5.57 -6.67
C TYR A 270 1.66 4.75 -5.60
N LEU A 271 2.38 4.38 -4.54
CA LEU A 271 1.85 3.57 -3.44
C LEU A 271 0.45 4.05 -3.00
N GLY A 272 -0.48 3.11 -2.86
CA GLY A 272 -1.86 3.31 -2.46
C GLY A 272 -2.81 3.60 -3.63
N GLY A 273 -2.32 4.13 -4.75
CA GLY A 273 -3.15 4.44 -5.92
C GLY A 273 -4.15 5.56 -5.66
N GLY A 274 -5.45 5.22 -5.57
CA GLY A 274 -6.54 6.16 -5.33
C GLY A 274 -7.26 6.08 -3.99
N PRO A 275 -6.64 5.72 -2.84
CA PRO A 275 -7.37 5.41 -1.62
C PRO A 275 -7.95 6.69 -1.00
N LEU A 276 -7.29 7.83 -1.21
CA LEU A 276 -7.77 9.16 -0.81
C LEU A 276 -8.57 9.86 -1.92
N ARG A 277 -9.05 9.11 -2.92
CA ARG A 277 -9.88 9.58 -4.03
C ARG A 277 -11.02 8.57 -4.26
N LYS A 278 -11.35 8.31 -5.52
CA LYS A 278 -12.43 7.40 -5.97
C LYS A 278 -12.01 5.93 -6.13
N GLY A 279 -10.71 5.61 -6.03
CA GLY A 279 -10.24 4.23 -6.17
C GLY A 279 -10.80 3.33 -5.07
N CYS A 280 -11.22 2.12 -5.40
CA CYS A 280 -11.82 1.19 -4.43
C CYS A 280 -11.67 -0.27 -4.90
N VAL A 281 -10.52 -0.59 -5.51
CA VAL A 281 -10.18 -1.97 -5.88
C VAL A 281 -9.23 -2.54 -4.83
N GLN A 282 -8.49 -3.61 -5.14
CA GLN A 282 -7.72 -4.36 -4.15
C GLN A 282 -6.75 -3.49 -3.32
N GLU A 283 -5.91 -2.66 -3.96
CA GLU A 283 -4.97 -1.75 -3.27
C GLU A 283 -5.73 -0.77 -2.36
N GLU A 284 -6.73 -0.05 -2.88
CA GLU A 284 -7.41 0.94 -2.05
C GLU A 284 -8.22 0.34 -0.91
N ILE A 285 -8.84 -0.82 -1.12
CA ILE A 285 -9.53 -1.55 -0.05
C ILE A 285 -8.54 -1.90 1.05
N ARG A 286 -7.34 -2.38 0.69
CA ARG A 286 -6.30 -2.72 1.66
C ARG A 286 -5.88 -1.51 2.50
N PHE A 287 -5.73 -0.35 1.86
CA PHE A 287 -5.41 0.91 2.54
C PHE A 287 -6.54 1.43 3.42
N MET A 288 -7.80 1.03 3.19
CA MET A 288 -8.90 1.39 4.09
C MET A 288 -8.98 0.47 5.31
N ILE A 289 -8.76 -0.83 5.14
CA ILE A 289 -8.81 -1.77 6.27
C ILE A 289 -7.54 -1.76 7.12
N ASN A 290 -6.41 -1.33 6.54
CA ASN A 290 -5.13 -1.07 7.21
C ASN A 290 -4.67 0.40 7.00
N PRO A 291 -5.31 1.41 7.63
CA PRO A 291 -5.03 2.82 7.35
C PRO A 291 -3.58 3.26 7.59
N GLU A 292 -2.83 2.54 8.41
CA GLU A 292 -1.41 2.81 8.65
C GLU A 292 -0.56 2.78 7.37
N LEU A 293 -0.99 2.05 6.34
CA LEU A 293 -0.35 2.04 5.02
C LEU A 293 -0.30 3.43 4.36
N ILE A 294 -1.27 4.30 4.65
CA ILE A 294 -1.36 5.66 4.13
C ILE A 294 -0.15 6.49 4.57
N ALA A 295 0.48 6.20 5.72
CA ALA A 295 1.68 6.91 6.16
C ALA A 295 2.83 6.79 5.16
N GLY A 296 2.98 5.64 4.49
CA GLY A 296 3.98 5.44 3.44
C GLY A 296 3.82 6.41 2.27
N MET A 297 2.58 6.82 1.96
CA MET A 297 2.28 7.79 0.91
C MET A 297 2.91 9.16 1.17
N LEU A 298 3.28 9.49 2.41
CA LEU A 298 3.90 10.76 2.77
C LEU A 298 5.31 10.89 2.18
N PHE A 299 6.10 9.81 2.20
CA PHE A 299 7.56 9.84 1.98
C PHE A 299 8.09 8.83 0.95
N LEU A 300 7.22 8.05 0.29
CA LEU A 300 7.58 7.14 -0.81
C LEU A 300 7.14 7.71 -2.17
N PRO A 301 8.08 8.25 -2.99
CA PRO A 301 7.81 8.62 -4.37
C PRO A 301 7.40 7.42 -5.24
N ALA A 302 6.95 7.67 -6.47
CA ALA A 302 6.59 6.58 -7.39
C ALA A 302 7.74 5.58 -7.62
N MET A 303 7.41 4.29 -7.55
CA MET A 303 8.32 3.17 -7.86
C MET A 303 8.79 3.21 -9.32
N GLU A 304 10.07 2.90 -9.52
CA GLU A 304 10.68 2.56 -10.80
C GLU A 304 10.47 1.10 -11.16
N VAL A 305 10.80 0.74 -12.40
CA VAL A 305 10.63 -0.63 -12.92
C VAL A 305 11.36 -1.70 -12.12
N SER A 306 12.43 -1.33 -11.42
CA SER A 306 13.29 -2.20 -10.61
C SER A 306 13.01 -2.11 -9.10
N GLU A 307 11.93 -1.45 -8.69
CA GLU A 307 11.64 -1.20 -7.28
C GLU A 307 10.38 -1.93 -6.81
N ALA A 308 10.30 -2.21 -5.51
CA ALA A 308 9.08 -2.64 -4.84
C ALA A 308 9.02 -1.96 -3.46
N ILE A 309 7.85 -1.96 -2.83
CA ILE A 309 7.69 -1.45 -1.47
C ILE A 309 7.18 -2.58 -0.59
N GLU A 310 7.86 -2.84 0.51
CA GLU A 310 7.41 -3.80 1.53
C GLU A 310 7.04 -3.06 2.81
N VAL A 311 5.86 -3.37 3.35
CA VAL A 311 5.36 -2.81 4.59
C VAL A 311 5.12 -3.94 5.58
N VAL A 312 5.75 -3.85 6.75
CA VAL A 312 5.63 -4.86 7.82
C VAL A 312 5.08 -4.20 9.06
N GLY A 313 4.05 -4.78 9.67
CA GLY A 313 3.52 -4.33 10.95
C GLY A 313 2.17 -3.65 10.93
N ALA A 314 1.64 -3.33 9.75
CA ALA A 314 0.35 -2.63 9.62
C ALA A 314 -0.79 -3.47 10.22
N GLU A 315 -1.51 -2.90 11.18
CA GLU A 315 -2.67 -3.53 11.83
C GLU A 315 -3.92 -3.40 10.96
N ARG A 316 -4.75 -4.44 10.93
CA ARG A 316 -6.09 -4.37 10.31
C ARG A 316 -7.09 -3.88 11.34
N PHE A 317 -7.84 -2.84 11.01
CA PHE A 317 -8.82 -2.21 11.91
C PHE A 317 -10.26 -2.49 11.52
N SER A 318 -10.53 -2.84 10.26
CA SER A 318 -11.90 -2.96 9.74
C SER A 318 -12.15 -4.29 9.04
N HIS A 319 -13.32 -4.88 9.30
CA HIS A 319 -13.93 -5.85 8.40
C HIS A 319 -14.59 -5.13 7.24
N TYR A 320 -14.67 -5.80 6.09
CA TYR A 320 -15.40 -5.28 4.94
C TYR A 320 -16.13 -6.40 4.20
N THR A 321 -17.06 -5.99 3.33
CA THR A 321 -17.70 -6.84 2.34
C THR A 321 -17.70 -6.14 0.99
N GLY A 322 -17.90 -6.90 -0.10
CA GLY A 322 -17.98 -6.36 -1.45
C GLY A 322 -16.65 -5.85 -2.00
N TYR A 323 -16.70 -5.27 -3.19
CA TYR A 323 -15.53 -4.84 -3.95
C TYR A 323 -15.91 -3.71 -4.90
N SER A 324 -15.05 -2.72 -5.12
CA SER A 324 -15.36 -1.57 -5.98
C SER A 324 -16.64 -0.88 -5.51
N SER A 325 -17.62 -0.68 -6.37
CA SER A 325 -18.89 0.00 -6.03
C SER A 325 -19.70 -0.69 -4.92
N SER A 326 -19.51 -2.00 -4.70
CA SER A 326 -20.18 -2.75 -3.64
C SER A 326 -19.41 -2.80 -2.32
N PHE A 327 -18.23 -2.16 -2.22
CA PHE A 327 -17.45 -2.12 -0.98
C PHE A 327 -18.25 -1.52 0.18
N ARG A 328 -18.32 -2.24 1.30
CA ARG A 328 -18.95 -1.79 2.54
C ARG A 328 -18.04 -2.07 3.73
N PHE A 329 -17.89 -1.08 4.60
CA PHE A 329 -17.38 -1.27 5.94
C PHE A 329 -18.39 -2.15 6.70
N SER A 330 -17.88 -3.14 7.45
CA SER A 330 -18.73 -4.14 8.12
C SER A 330 -18.38 -4.35 9.60
N GLY A 331 -17.70 -3.37 10.21
CA GLY A 331 -17.42 -3.35 11.64
C GLY A 331 -15.95 -3.51 11.99
N ASP A 332 -15.72 -3.60 13.29
CA ASP A 332 -14.40 -3.66 13.91
C ASP A 332 -13.67 -4.97 13.64
N TYR A 333 -12.39 -4.88 13.25
CA TYR A 333 -11.49 -6.03 13.19
C TYR A 333 -10.52 -5.98 14.37
N VAL A 334 -10.49 -7.04 15.18
CA VAL A 334 -9.49 -7.22 16.23
C VAL A 334 -8.35 -8.06 15.69
N ASP A 335 -7.23 -7.42 15.37
CA ASP A 335 -6.08 -8.10 14.80
C ASP A 335 -5.31 -8.90 15.87
N THR A 336 -5.38 -10.23 15.73
CA THR A 336 -4.74 -11.19 16.64
C THR A 336 -3.41 -11.71 16.11
N LYS A 337 -2.89 -11.20 14.98
CA LYS A 337 -1.58 -11.63 14.47
C LYS A 337 -0.49 -11.32 15.51
N GLU A 338 0.45 -12.24 15.64
CA GLU A 338 1.60 -12.09 16.54
C GLU A 338 2.45 -10.88 16.15
N ARG A 339 3.34 -10.46 17.05
CA ARG A 339 4.34 -9.43 16.79
C ARG A 339 5.73 -10.05 16.66
N ASP A 340 6.57 -9.45 15.83
CA ASP A 340 7.97 -9.82 15.71
C ASP A 340 8.84 -9.14 16.81
N VAL A 341 10.14 -9.39 16.76
CA VAL A 341 11.13 -8.82 17.71
C VAL A 341 11.20 -7.30 17.71
N PHE A 342 10.72 -6.63 16.66
CA PHE A 342 10.64 -5.17 16.56
C PHE A 342 9.27 -4.63 17.00
N GLY A 343 8.37 -5.48 17.51
CA GLY A 343 7.03 -5.09 17.91
C GLY A 343 6.09 -4.81 16.73
N ARG A 344 6.46 -5.20 15.51
CA ARG A 344 5.63 -5.10 14.31
C ARG A 344 4.69 -6.29 14.26
N ARG A 345 3.41 -6.11 13.92
CA ARG A 345 2.54 -7.26 13.57
C ARG A 345 3.17 -8.09 12.45
N LYS A 346 3.04 -9.40 12.50
CA LYS A 346 3.46 -10.33 11.41
C LYS A 346 2.51 -10.27 10.20
N THR A 347 2.20 -9.05 9.78
CA THR A 347 1.52 -8.72 8.53
C THR A 347 2.58 -8.12 7.62
N ARG A 348 2.91 -8.84 6.53
CA ARG A 348 3.92 -8.42 5.55
C ARG A 348 3.22 -8.17 4.22
N ILE A 349 3.15 -6.91 3.80
CA ILE A 349 2.48 -6.50 2.57
C ILE A 349 3.53 -6.06 1.57
N VAL A 350 3.46 -6.55 0.33
CA VAL A 350 4.39 -6.16 -0.73
C VAL A 350 3.65 -5.52 -1.90
N ALA A 351 3.92 -4.24 -2.13
CA ALA A 351 3.38 -3.46 -3.22
C ALA A 351 4.28 -3.58 -4.47
N ILE A 352 3.70 -4.14 -5.54
CA ILE A 352 4.32 -4.23 -6.86
C ILE A 352 3.34 -3.73 -7.93
N ASP A 353 3.79 -2.82 -8.80
CA ASP A 353 2.93 -2.23 -9.83
C ASP A 353 3.02 -2.97 -11.16
N ALA A 354 1.88 -3.39 -11.72
CA ALA A 354 1.80 -4.04 -13.05
C ALA A 354 1.72 -3.01 -14.21
N LEU A 355 2.00 -3.44 -15.44
CA LEU A 355 1.78 -2.60 -16.62
C LEU A 355 0.28 -2.34 -16.81
N ARG A 356 -0.08 -1.08 -17.07
CA ARG A 356 -1.47 -0.66 -17.25
C ARG A 356 -1.89 -0.74 -18.72
N HIS A 357 -2.95 -1.50 -18.98
CA HIS A 357 -3.56 -1.74 -20.29
C HIS A 357 -2.57 -2.08 -21.41
N PRO A 358 -1.70 -3.10 -21.22
CA PRO A 358 -0.69 -3.42 -22.22
C PRO A 358 -1.30 -3.98 -23.53
N GLY A 359 -2.53 -4.52 -23.48
CA GLY A 359 -3.18 -5.08 -24.67
C GLY A 359 -2.32 -6.19 -25.29
N ILE A 360 -2.03 -6.13 -26.58
CA ILE A 360 -1.18 -7.13 -27.23
C ILE A 360 0.31 -6.98 -26.88
N SER A 361 0.76 -5.83 -26.36
CA SER A 361 2.18 -5.62 -26.07
C SER A 361 2.68 -6.45 -24.89
N GLN A 362 1.79 -6.93 -24.02
CA GLN A 362 2.19 -7.76 -22.87
C GLN A 362 2.93 -9.04 -23.24
N TYR A 363 2.70 -9.54 -24.46
CA TYR A 363 3.38 -10.72 -24.99
C TYR A 363 4.75 -10.40 -25.60
N LYS A 364 5.20 -9.14 -25.60
CA LYS A 364 6.54 -8.80 -26.07
C LYS A 364 7.59 -9.19 -25.01
N PRO A 365 8.80 -9.65 -25.42
CA PRO A 365 9.86 -10.04 -24.49
C PRO A 365 10.16 -8.99 -23.41
N GLU A 366 10.22 -7.71 -23.78
CA GLU A 366 10.48 -6.61 -22.86
C GLU A 366 9.38 -6.45 -21.79
N CYS A 367 8.12 -6.75 -22.12
CA CYS A 367 7.01 -6.69 -21.18
C CYS A 367 6.99 -7.91 -20.25
N LEU A 368 7.27 -9.11 -20.77
CA LEU A 368 7.42 -10.31 -19.93
C LEU A 368 8.55 -10.12 -18.91
N LEU A 369 9.69 -9.60 -19.37
CA LEU A 369 10.86 -9.35 -18.53
C LEU A 369 10.56 -8.31 -17.44
N ARG A 370 9.92 -7.20 -17.81
CA ARG A 370 9.52 -6.16 -16.86
C ARG A 370 8.64 -6.73 -15.74
N GLU A 371 7.63 -7.51 -16.08
CA GLU A 371 6.68 -8.05 -15.10
C GLU A 371 7.32 -9.13 -14.21
N ALA A 372 8.14 -10.02 -14.78
CA ALA A 372 8.89 -11.01 -14.00
C ALA A 372 9.88 -10.35 -13.03
N ASN A 373 10.61 -9.33 -13.48
CA ASN A 373 11.59 -8.62 -12.65
C ASN A 373 10.92 -7.81 -11.54
N LYS A 374 9.79 -7.16 -11.83
CA LYS A 374 8.99 -6.44 -10.83
C LYS A 374 8.50 -7.39 -9.73
N ALA A 375 7.93 -8.53 -10.11
CA ALA A 375 7.50 -9.55 -9.16
C ALA A 375 8.67 -10.09 -8.35
N LEU A 376 9.80 -10.41 -9.01
CA LEU A 376 11.01 -10.87 -8.33
C LEU A 376 11.52 -9.86 -7.31
N CYS A 377 11.56 -8.56 -7.65
CA CYS A 377 11.95 -7.50 -6.72
C CYS A 377 11.12 -7.50 -5.44
N GLY A 378 9.79 -7.64 -5.57
CA GLY A 378 8.90 -7.75 -4.42
C GLY A 378 9.17 -9.01 -3.60
N PHE A 379 9.40 -10.15 -4.25
CA PHE A 379 9.48 -11.44 -3.56
C PHE A 379 10.87 -11.78 -3.00
N LEU A 380 11.94 -11.11 -3.43
CA LEU A 380 13.29 -11.35 -2.89
C LEU A 380 13.36 -11.06 -1.38
N HIS A 381 14.16 -11.85 -0.67
CA HIS A 381 14.57 -11.54 0.70
C HIS A 381 15.70 -10.52 0.65
N VAL A 382 15.53 -9.35 1.27
CA VAL A 382 16.59 -8.33 1.26
C VAL A 382 17.63 -8.60 2.35
N CYS A 383 17.24 -9.21 3.47
CA CYS A 383 18.09 -9.30 4.66
C CYS A 383 18.66 -10.70 4.93
N LYS A 384 19.34 -11.34 3.97
CA LYS A 384 20.09 -12.58 4.28
C LYS A 384 21.25 -12.39 5.26
N ASN A 385 21.73 -11.16 5.45
CA ASN A 385 22.93 -10.86 6.23
C ASN A 385 22.69 -10.11 7.56
N GLN A 386 21.44 -9.83 7.95
CA GLN A 386 21.15 -9.09 9.17
C GLN A 386 19.97 -9.71 9.92
N CYS A 387 20.31 -10.44 10.99
CA CYS A 387 19.50 -10.90 12.12
C CYS A 387 18.01 -10.53 12.13
N MET A 388 17.21 -11.08 11.21
CA MET A 388 15.75 -11.07 11.29
C MET A 388 15.27 -12.53 11.32
N ASP A 389 14.30 -12.82 12.19
CA ASP A 389 13.72 -14.15 12.39
C ASP A 389 13.50 -14.90 11.07
N HIS A 390 13.81 -16.20 11.08
CA HIS A 390 13.76 -17.14 9.96
C HIS A 390 12.66 -16.83 8.92
N GLU A 391 13.00 -16.03 7.91
CA GLU A 391 12.11 -15.74 6.77
C GLU A 391 11.96 -16.94 5.82
N ASP A 392 12.74 -18.00 6.03
CA ASP A 392 12.74 -19.21 5.19
C ASP A 392 11.37 -19.91 5.11
N GLY A 393 10.46 -19.63 6.06
CA GLY A 393 9.09 -20.14 6.10
C GLY A 393 8.02 -19.24 5.47
N VAL A 394 8.36 -18.01 5.05
CA VAL A 394 7.37 -17.01 4.59
C VAL A 394 7.12 -17.16 3.09
N GLY A 395 5.94 -17.68 2.72
CA GLY A 395 5.50 -17.84 1.33
C GLY A 395 5.01 -16.54 0.68
N VAL A 396 4.26 -16.66 -0.41
CA VAL A 396 3.62 -15.51 -1.10
C VAL A 396 2.14 -15.78 -1.30
N ALA A 397 1.29 -14.89 -0.81
CA ALA A 397 -0.16 -14.90 -1.04
C ALA A 397 -0.50 -13.82 -2.07
N THR A 398 -0.94 -14.23 -3.26
CA THR A 398 -1.18 -13.35 -4.41
C THR A 398 -2.44 -13.75 -5.19
N GLY A 399 -2.67 -13.15 -6.34
CA GLY A 399 -3.75 -13.48 -7.25
C GLY A 399 -3.59 -12.78 -8.59
N ASN A 400 -4.69 -12.23 -9.10
CA ASN A 400 -4.83 -11.65 -10.44
C ASN A 400 -4.14 -10.27 -10.61
N TRP A 401 -2.86 -10.18 -10.23
CA TRP A 401 -2.04 -8.98 -10.26
C TRP A 401 -2.00 -8.34 -11.65
N GLY A 402 -2.54 -7.12 -11.76
CA GLY A 402 -2.57 -6.36 -13.00
C GLY A 402 -3.61 -6.84 -14.04
N CYS A 403 -4.48 -7.79 -13.72
CA CYS A 403 -5.40 -8.39 -14.70
C CYS A 403 -6.75 -7.67 -14.80
N GLY A 404 -7.28 -7.17 -13.68
CA GLY A 404 -8.58 -6.49 -13.62
C GLY A 404 -8.52 -5.08 -14.23
N ALA A 405 -8.42 -4.05 -13.38
CA ALA A 405 -8.40 -2.66 -13.82
C ALA A 405 -7.25 -2.33 -14.80
N TYR A 406 -6.18 -3.13 -14.84
CA TYR A 406 -5.04 -2.94 -15.74
C TYR A 406 -5.07 -3.84 -16.98
N GLY A 407 -6.01 -4.77 -17.11
CA GLY A 407 -6.24 -5.53 -18.36
C GLY A 407 -5.10 -6.46 -18.80
N GLY A 408 -4.27 -6.92 -17.88
CA GLY A 408 -3.29 -7.99 -18.12
C GLY A 408 -3.95 -9.37 -18.28
N ASP A 409 -3.28 -10.26 -19.01
CA ASP A 409 -3.67 -11.66 -19.19
C ASP A 409 -3.40 -12.44 -17.89
N PRO A 410 -4.45 -12.97 -17.23
CA PRO A 410 -4.30 -13.68 -15.96
C PRO A 410 -3.51 -14.99 -16.08
N GLU A 411 -3.59 -15.68 -17.21
CA GLU A 411 -2.87 -16.94 -17.40
C GLU A 411 -1.37 -16.68 -17.47
N VAL A 412 -0.96 -15.68 -18.26
CA VAL A 412 0.45 -15.23 -18.35
C VAL A 412 0.95 -14.70 -17.02
N LYS A 413 0.17 -13.84 -16.35
CA LYS A 413 0.54 -13.23 -15.07
C LYS A 413 0.70 -14.27 -13.96
N SER A 414 -0.13 -15.31 -13.92
CA SER A 414 -0.01 -16.37 -12.92
C SER A 414 1.32 -17.13 -13.03
N LEU A 415 1.75 -17.49 -14.24
CA LEU A 415 3.03 -18.18 -14.44
C LEU A 415 4.24 -17.25 -14.23
N LEU A 416 4.15 -15.98 -14.63
CA LEU A 416 5.21 -14.99 -14.36
C LEU A 416 5.43 -14.78 -12.86
N GLN A 417 4.35 -14.74 -12.07
CA GLN A 417 4.44 -14.70 -10.61
C GLN A 417 5.03 -16.00 -10.07
N TRP A 418 4.58 -17.17 -10.55
CA TRP A 418 5.08 -18.46 -10.07
C TRP A 418 6.60 -18.62 -10.26
N ILE A 419 7.13 -18.26 -11.43
CA ILE A 419 8.57 -18.30 -11.66
C ILE A 419 9.32 -17.30 -10.77
N ALA A 420 8.75 -16.13 -10.51
CA ALA A 420 9.38 -15.11 -9.67
C ALA A 420 9.41 -15.53 -8.19
N VAL A 421 8.32 -16.09 -7.66
CA VAL A 421 8.24 -16.63 -6.29
C VAL A 421 9.27 -17.76 -6.11
N SER A 422 9.32 -18.68 -7.08
CA SER A 422 10.27 -19.80 -7.08
C SER A 422 11.73 -19.31 -7.16
N GLN A 423 12.00 -18.35 -8.05
CA GLN A 423 13.32 -17.75 -8.23
C GLN A 423 13.79 -17.00 -6.97
N ALA A 424 12.87 -16.36 -6.25
CA ALA A 424 13.11 -15.72 -4.97
C ALA A 424 13.34 -16.72 -3.81
N ARG A 425 13.20 -18.03 -4.06
CA ARG A 425 13.34 -19.12 -3.08
C ARG A 425 12.29 -19.10 -1.97
N ARG A 426 11.12 -18.56 -2.26
CA ARG A 426 9.97 -18.62 -1.35
C ARG A 426 9.43 -20.05 -1.29
N PRO A 427 8.98 -20.54 -0.12
CA PRO A 427 8.61 -21.93 0.08
C PRO A 427 7.33 -22.35 -0.65
N PHE A 428 6.38 -21.44 -0.89
CA PHE A 428 5.12 -21.71 -1.58
C PHE A 428 4.51 -20.43 -2.18
N MET A 429 3.56 -20.61 -3.10
CA MET A 429 2.68 -19.56 -3.61
C MET A 429 1.21 -19.94 -3.37
N SER A 430 0.48 -19.17 -2.58
CA SER A 430 -0.99 -19.28 -2.49
C SER A 430 -1.62 -18.28 -3.47
N TYR A 431 -2.29 -18.80 -4.50
CA TYR A 431 -2.84 -18.03 -5.61
C TYR A 431 -4.37 -17.97 -5.54
N TYR A 432 -4.91 -16.79 -5.25
CA TYR A 432 -6.35 -16.53 -5.20
C TYR A 432 -6.86 -16.12 -6.58
N THR A 433 -7.69 -16.96 -7.20
CA THR A 433 -8.25 -16.71 -8.54
C THR A 433 -9.48 -15.81 -8.51
N PHE A 434 -10.13 -15.68 -7.34
CA PHE A 434 -11.39 -14.95 -7.16
C PHE A 434 -12.51 -15.42 -8.12
N GLY A 435 -12.53 -16.71 -8.45
CA GLY A 435 -13.49 -17.32 -9.36
C GLY A 435 -13.32 -16.89 -10.82
N PHE A 436 -12.17 -16.34 -11.21
CA PHE A 436 -11.98 -15.83 -12.56
C PHE A 436 -11.87 -16.98 -13.59
N GLU A 437 -12.83 -17.01 -14.53
CA GLU A 437 -13.04 -18.14 -15.45
C GLU A 437 -11.80 -18.50 -16.27
N ALA A 438 -11.02 -17.50 -16.71
CA ALA A 438 -9.77 -17.73 -17.45
C ALA A 438 -8.75 -18.61 -16.69
N LEU A 439 -8.87 -18.71 -15.36
CA LEU A 439 -7.96 -19.49 -14.51
C LEU A 439 -8.52 -20.85 -14.08
N HIS A 440 -9.63 -21.32 -14.65
CA HIS A 440 -10.23 -22.61 -14.28
C HIS A 440 -9.26 -23.81 -14.42
N ASN A 441 -8.33 -23.74 -15.39
CA ASN A 441 -7.31 -24.77 -15.64
C ASN A 441 -5.99 -24.56 -14.88
N LEU A 442 -5.88 -23.57 -13.98
CA LEU A 442 -4.61 -23.28 -13.30
C LEU A 442 -4.07 -24.49 -12.53
N ASN A 443 -4.92 -25.20 -11.77
CA ASN A 443 -4.53 -26.43 -11.06
C ASN A 443 -3.94 -27.48 -12.01
N GLN A 444 -4.66 -27.80 -13.09
CA GLN A 444 -4.21 -28.77 -14.09
C GLN A 444 -2.87 -28.37 -14.73
N VAL A 445 -2.69 -27.09 -15.04
CA VAL A 445 -1.42 -26.59 -15.59
C VAL A 445 -0.29 -26.70 -14.57
N THR A 446 -0.53 -26.38 -13.30
CA THR A 446 0.51 -26.54 -12.26
C THR A 446 0.92 -28.01 -12.07
N GLU A 447 -0.03 -28.95 -12.05
CA GLU A 447 0.24 -30.38 -11.98
C GLU A 447 1.01 -30.89 -13.21
N LEU A 448 0.63 -30.43 -14.41
CA LEU A 448 1.33 -30.77 -15.65
C LEU A 448 2.78 -30.29 -15.62
N VAL A 449 3.01 -29.03 -15.23
CA VAL A 449 4.36 -28.45 -15.15
C VAL A 449 5.22 -29.20 -14.13
N ILE A 450 4.66 -29.52 -12.96
CA ILE A 450 5.36 -30.29 -11.91
C ILE A 450 5.67 -31.72 -12.38
N SER A 451 4.71 -32.42 -12.99
CA SER A 451 4.92 -33.81 -13.45
C SER A 451 5.97 -33.93 -14.55
N LYS A 452 6.18 -32.88 -15.36
CA LYS A 452 7.28 -32.82 -16.32
C LYS A 452 8.64 -32.48 -15.72
N GLY A 453 8.71 -32.18 -14.41
CA GLY A 453 9.94 -31.77 -13.75
C GLY A 453 10.50 -30.46 -14.28
N TRP A 454 9.63 -29.56 -14.77
CA TRP A 454 10.03 -28.26 -15.30
C TRP A 454 10.58 -27.37 -14.19
N ARG A 455 11.59 -26.57 -14.56
CA ARG A 455 12.22 -25.56 -13.73
C ARG A 455 11.77 -24.17 -14.17
N VAL A 456 12.19 -23.15 -13.43
CA VAL A 456 11.93 -21.74 -13.76
C VAL A 456 12.26 -21.42 -15.22
N GLY A 457 13.43 -21.85 -15.72
CA GLY A 457 13.82 -21.58 -17.10
C GLY A 457 12.97 -22.30 -18.16
N ASP A 458 12.44 -23.49 -17.85
CA ASP A 458 11.54 -24.21 -18.76
C ASP A 458 10.22 -23.46 -18.94
N VAL A 459 9.62 -23.02 -17.82
CA VAL A 459 8.37 -22.24 -17.82
C VAL A 459 8.56 -20.91 -18.53
N TRP A 460 9.67 -20.20 -18.26
CA TRP A 460 10.01 -18.96 -18.96
C TRP A 460 10.09 -19.15 -20.48
N ARG A 461 10.81 -20.17 -20.95
CA ARG A 461 10.92 -20.45 -22.40
C ARG A 461 9.55 -20.74 -23.02
N LYS A 462 8.66 -21.44 -22.30
CA LYS A 462 7.28 -21.69 -22.77
C LYS A 462 6.43 -20.43 -22.81
N LEU A 463 6.57 -19.54 -21.82
CA LEU A 463 5.95 -18.22 -21.84
C LEU A 463 6.39 -17.40 -23.06
N VAL A 464 7.70 -17.37 -23.35
CA VAL A 464 8.25 -16.68 -24.53
C VAL A 464 7.78 -17.33 -25.84
N GLU A 465 7.78 -18.65 -25.92
CA GLU A 465 7.30 -19.41 -27.10
C GLU A 465 5.84 -19.08 -27.40
N TYR A 466 4.96 -19.23 -26.42
CA TYR A 466 3.54 -18.90 -26.53
C TYR A 466 3.33 -17.43 -26.92
N SER A 467 4.05 -16.52 -26.26
CA SER A 467 3.91 -15.09 -26.48
C SER A 467 4.32 -14.68 -27.90
N ASN A 468 5.39 -15.28 -28.43
CA ASN A 468 5.80 -15.11 -29.82
C ASN A 468 4.74 -15.64 -30.80
N GLN A 469 4.11 -16.78 -30.52
CA GLN A 469 2.99 -17.29 -31.32
C GLN A 469 1.80 -16.32 -31.28
N ARG A 470 1.40 -15.84 -30.09
CA ARG A 470 0.32 -14.85 -29.92
C ARG A 470 0.58 -13.56 -30.70
N LEU A 471 1.80 -13.03 -30.66
CA LEU A 471 2.21 -11.86 -31.44
C LEU A 471 2.12 -12.11 -32.94
N ARG A 472 2.57 -13.26 -33.45
CA ARG A 472 2.46 -13.62 -34.87
C ARG A 472 1.00 -13.77 -35.31
N SER A 473 0.18 -14.50 -34.54
CA SER A 473 -1.23 -14.74 -34.86
C SER A 473 -2.07 -13.48 -34.73
N SER A 474 -1.68 -12.50 -33.91
CA SER A 474 -2.36 -11.19 -33.88
C SER A 474 -2.32 -10.45 -35.21
N LYS A 475 -1.32 -10.71 -36.06
CA LYS A 475 -1.21 -10.15 -37.42
C LYS A 475 -2.11 -10.87 -38.43
N LYS A 476 -2.59 -12.09 -38.12
CA LYS A 476 -3.44 -12.91 -38.98
C LYS A 476 -4.87 -12.94 -38.41
N ARG A 477 -5.79 -12.17 -39.00
CA ARG A 477 -7.17 -11.93 -38.51
C ARG A 477 -8.10 -13.17 -38.38
N ARG A 478 -7.65 -14.40 -38.68
CA ARG A 478 -8.56 -15.54 -38.97
C ARG A 478 -8.43 -16.80 -38.09
N GLU A 479 -7.53 -16.86 -37.11
CA GLU A 479 -7.39 -18.06 -36.28
C GLU A 479 -7.92 -17.83 -34.85
N PRO A 480 -8.72 -18.78 -34.29
CA PRO A 480 -9.07 -18.76 -32.88
C PRO A 480 -7.80 -18.89 -32.03
N LYS A 481 -7.64 -18.01 -31.04
CA LYS A 481 -6.43 -17.92 -30.23
C LYS A 481 -6.64 -18.65 -28.91
N ALA A 482 -6.13 -19.89 -28.80
CA ALA A 482 -6.17 -20.68 -27.57
C ALA A 482 -5.44 -19.96 -26.42
N GLY A 483 -6.01 -19.99 -25.21
CA GLY A 483 -5.35 -19.53 -23.98
C GLY A 483 -3.98 -20.18 -23.78
N LEU A 484 -3.12 -19.55 -22.99
CA LEU A 484 -1.83 -20.12 -22.61
C LEU A 484 -2.00 -21.50 -21.96
N PHE A 485 -3.00 -21.65 -21.09
CA PHE A 485 -3.26 -22.91 -20.40
C PHE A 485 -3.69 -24.01 -21.36
N ASP A 486 -4.67 -23.74 -22.24
CA ASP A 486 -5.08 -24.70 -23.27
C ASP A 486 -3.94 -25.02 -24.25
N TRP A 487 -3.14 -24.02 -24.61
CA TRP A 487 -1.95 -24.20 -25.45
C TRP A 487 -0.92 -25.09 -24.77
N LEU A 488 -0.66 -24.89 -23.47
CA LEU A 488 0.24 -25.76 -22.70
C LEU A 488 -0.31 -27.18 -22.61
N ILE A 489 -1.59 -27.37 -22.31
CA ILE A 489 -2.20 -28.70 -22.19
C ILE A 489 -2.14 -29.44 -23.54
N SER A 490 -2.53 -28.77 -24.63
CA SER A 490 -2.60 -29.38 -25.96
C SER A 490 -1.23 -29.69 -26.58
N THR A 491 -0.24 -28.81 -26.42
CA THR A 491 1.11 -29.03 -26.97
C THR A 491 1.92 -30.08 -26.19
N ASN A 492 1.45 -30.49 -25.03
CA ASN A 492 2.14 -31.41 -24.13
C ASN A 492 1.40 -32.74 -23.88
N ALA A 493 0.23 -32.91 -24.49
CA ALA A 493 -0.54 -34.17 -24.51
C ALA A 493 -0.06 -35.15 -25.60
N ALA A 494 0.88 -34.73 -26.46
CA ALA A 494 1.67 -35.56 -27.35
C ALA A 494 3.09 -35.69 -26.78
#